data_AF-A0A7Z9XNF5-F1
#
_entry.id   AF-A0A7Z9XNF5-F1
#
_cell.length_a   1.000
_cell.length_b   1.000
_cell.length_c   1.000
_cell.angle_alpha   90.00
_cell.angle_beta   90.00
_cell.angle_gamma   90.00
#
_symmetry.space_group_name_H-M   'P 1'
#
loop_
_entity.id
_entity.type
_entity.pdbx_description
1 polymer ?
#
loop_
_entity_poly.entity_id
_entity_poly.type
_entity_poly.pdbx_seq_one_letter_code
_entity_poly.pdbx_strand_id
1 'polypeptide(L)'
;MCGGTHHIAGALIGAAINGSRHTNHGHSHGSGHDHGQTPVQSQPSITQEIKLMYARGEIDSAAYHRLLEMARRGELSWDDLRELSARGDVATEQTVPADSPAERDQDIVRSLNKLYAHRASLEQSRTETEEILAKLEADAERLRKQAETARKKAEAVAERDEESARAYLAVRQDALARVAALEARIVALRQDLARLADLETELAAKEAELKALESQSKLAALEASIREDLIIG
;
A
#
# COMPACT_ATOMS: atom_id res chain seq x y z
N MET A 1 -40.40 -32.89 -43.35
CA MET A 1 -39.96 -33.55 -42.09
C MET A 1 -39.34 -32.45 -41.24
N CYS A 2 -40.10 -31.79 -40.36
CA CYS A 2 -40.37 -32.14 -38.94
C CYS A 2 -39.04 -32.27 -38.16
N GLY A 3 -38.73 -31.53 -37.09
CA GLY A 3 -39.37 -30.46 -36.29
C GLY A 3 -38.24 -29.65 -35.60
N GLY A 4 -38.44 -28.42 -35.13
CA GLY A 4 -39.05 -28.08 -33.82
C GLY A 4 -38.09 -28.44 -32.68
N THR A 5 -37.70 -27.58 -31.72
CA THR A 5 -38.49 -26.56 -31.01
C THR A 5 -37.58 -25.76 -30.06
N HIS A 6 -38.04 -24.55 -29.72
CA HIS A 6 -37.52 -23.57 -28.78
C HIS A 6 -37.28 -24.07 -27.35
N HIS A 7 -36.44 -23.35 -26.59
CA HIS A 7 -36.83 -22.85 -25.26
C HIS A 7 -36.09 -21.56 -24.87
N ILE A 8 -36.90 -20.53 -24.64
CA ILE A 8 -36.64 -19.31 -23.87
C ILE A 8 -37.13 -19.58 -22.43
N ALA A 9 -36.39 -19.12 -21.41
CA ALA A 9 -36.85 -18.68 -20.09
C ALA A 9 -35.59 -18.37 -19.24
N GLY A 10 -35.42 -17.28 -18.48
CA GLY A 10 -36.39 -16.36 -17.90
C GLY A 10 -36.72 -16.76 -16.45
N ALA A 11 -36.26 -15.93 -15.49
CA ALA A 11 -36.67 -15.76 -14.07
C ALA A 11 -35.46 -15.82 -13.11
N LEU A 12 -35.06 -14.80 -12.34
CA LEU A 12 -35.71 -14.00 -11.27
C LEU A 12 -36.13 -14.79 -10.02
N ILE A 13 -35.94 -14.13 -8.86
CA ILE A 13 -36.35 -14.45 -7.47
C ILE A 13 -35.30 -15.29 -6.72
N GLY A 14 -34.85 -14.99 -5.50
CA GLY A 14 -35.39 -14.18 -4.41
C GLY A 14 -35.20 -14.98 -3.10
N ALA A 15 -35.08 -14.26 -1.98
CA ALA A 15 -34.60 -14.71 -0.67
C ALA A 15 -35.35 -15.86 0.05
N ALA A 16 -34.63 -16.54 0.96
CA ALA A 16 -35.08 -17.10 2.26
C ALA A 16 -33.79 -17.50 3.02
N ILE A 17 -33.40 -17.01 4.21
CA ILE A 17 -34.03 -16.87 5.54
C ILE A 17 -34.54 -18.20 6.13
N ASN A 18 -33.67 -18.73 7.01
CA ASN A 18 -33.93 -19.30 8.34
C ASN A 18 -34.40 -20.76 8.49
N GLY A 19 -33.87 -21.45 9.50
CA GLY A 19 -34.36 -22.78 9.89
C GLY A 19 -33.41 -23.67 10.69
N SER A 20 -32.99 -23.21 11.87
CA SER A 20 -32.47 -23.92 13.05
C SER A 20 -32.63 -25.45 13.12
N ARG A 21 -31.63 -26.12 13.72
CA ARG A 21 -31.89 -27.15 14.73
C ARG A 21 -30.82 -27.17 15.83
N HIS A 22 -31.35 -27.01 17.04
CA HIS A 22 -30.76 -27.07 18.37
C HIS A 22 -30.30 -28.46 18.79
N THR A 23 -29.29 -28.50 19.66
CA THR A 23 -29.34 -29.11 21.02
C THR A 23 -28.36 -28.32 21.89
N ASN A 24 -28.78 -27.32 22.67
CA ASN A 24 -29.45 -27.41 23.98
C ASN A 24 -28.75 -28.35 24.97
N HIS A 25 -27.91 -27.80 25.85
CA HIS A 25 -27.74 -28.20 27.25
C HIS A 25 -27.52 -26.91 28.05
N GLY A 26 -28.60 -26.43 28.66
CA GLY A 26 -28.54 -25.35 29.63
C GLY A 26 -28.05 -25.87 30.99
N HIS A 27 -27.39 -25.00 31.74
CA HIS A 27 -27.50 -24.91 33.19
C HIS A 27 -27.50 -23.43 33.56
N SER A 28 -28.57 -23.00 34.24
CA SER A 28 -28.81 -21.64 34.66
C SER A 28 -28.14 -21.32 35.99
N HIS A 29 -27.66 -20.10 36.14
CA HIS A 29 -27.89 -19.17 37.26
C HIS A 29 -27.45 -17.80 36.72
N GLY A 30 -28.22 -16.72 36.66
CA GLY A 30 -29.21 -16.23 37.61
C GLY A 30 -28.60 -15.03 38.35
N SER A 31 -28.65 -13.83 37.75
CA SER A 31 -28.78 -12.52 38.43
C SER A 31 -28.64 -11.40 37.42
N GLY A 32 -29.67 -10.55 37.32
CA GLY A 32 -29.63 -9.34 36.53
C GLY A 32 -28.73 -8.30 37.16
N HIS A 33 -28.14 -7.44 36.32
CA HIS A 33 -27.78 -6.06 36.64
C HIS A 33 -27.92 -5.24 35.35
N ASP A 34 -28.94 -4.39 35.37
CA ASP A 34 -29.06 -3.18 34.56
C ASP A 34 -27.91 -2.25 34.93
N HIS A 35 -26.96 -2.03 34.01
CA HIS A 35 -26.08 -0.88 34.07
C HIS A 35 -25.81 -0.34 32.66
N GLY A 36 -26.08 0.95 32.54
CA GLY A 36 -25.97 1.73 31.33
C GLY A 36 -24.62 1.64 30.65
N GLN A 37 -24.70 1.83 29.35
CA GLN A 37 -23.61 2.09 28.44
C GLN A 37 -22.70 3.19 29.01
N THR A 38 -21.58 2.80 29.60
CA THR A 38 -20.41 3.67 29.71
C THR A 38 -19.65 3.60 28.38
N PRO A 39 -19.13 4.74 27.88
CA PRO A 39 -18.29 4.71 26.70
C PRO A 39 -17.04 3.92 27.08
N VAL A 40 -16.73 2.87 26.31
CA VAL A 40 -15.42 2.24 26.36
C VAL A 40 -14.41 3.34 26.08
N GLN A 41 -13.78 3.85 27.13
CA GLN A 41 -12.59 4.68 27.01
C GLN A 41 -11.57 3.78 26.33
N SER A 42 -11.43 3.94 25.02
CA SER A 42 -10.42 3.27 24.22
C SER A 42 -9.08 3.59 24.87
N GLN A 43 -8.51 2.62 25.58
CA GLN A 43 -7.18 2.77 26.13
C GLN A 43 -6.25 3.17 24.97
N PRO A 44 -5.37 4.17 25.15
CA PRO A 44 -4.44 4.56 24.10
C PRO A 44 -3.69 3.32 23.64
N SER A 45 -3.40 3.17 22.34
CA SER A 45 -2.63 1.99 21.90
C SER A 45 -1.22 2.00 22.52
N ILE A 46 -0.61 0.82 22.74
CA ILE A 46 0.77 0.70 23.25
C ILE A 46 1.74 1.58 22.44
N THR A 47 1.57 1.61 21.12
CA THR A 47 2.32 2.46 20.19
C THR A 47 2.13 3.96 20.46
N GLN A 48 0.92 4.39 20.83
CA GLN A 48 0.63 5.77 21.16
C GLN A 48 1.21 6.15 22.52
N GLU A 49 1.20 5.24 23.50
CA GLU A 49 1.84 5.46 24.79
C GLU A 49 3.36 5.64 24.64
N ILE A 50 4.02 4.78 23.85
CA ILE A 50 5.46 4.91 23.54
C ILE A 50 5.79 6.29 22.93
N LYS A 51 4.93 6.79 22.03
CA LYS A 51 5.10 8.14 21.45
C LYS A 51 4.94 9.24 22.49
N LEU A 52 4.02 9.10 23.42
CA LEU A 52 3.82 10.05 24.50
C LEU A 52 4.99 10.04 25.48
N MET A 53 5.51 8.87 25.84
CA MET A 53 6.70 8.73 26.69
C MET A 53 7.92 9.42 26.06
N TYR A 54 8.12 9.27 24.75
CA TYR A 54 9.19 9.96 24.03
C TYR A 54 8.98 11.48 23.99
N ALA A 55 7.75 11.93 23.71
CA ALA A 55 7.41 13.35 23.69
C ALA A 55 7.55 14.03 25.07
N ARG A 56 7.37 13.27 26.16
CA ARG A 56 7.57 13.70 27.54
C ARG A 56 9.04 13.62 27.99
N GLY A 57 9.92 13.02 27.19
CA GLY A 57 11.32 12.81 27.51
C GLY A 57 11.57 11.70 28.54
N GLU A 58 10.59 10.81 28.76
CA GLU A 58 10.71 9.68 29.70
C GLU A 58 11.57 8.55 29.12
N ILE A 59 11.69 8.49 27.79
CA ILE A 59 12.53 7.54 27.06
C ILE A 59 13.36 8.28 26.02
N ASP A 60 14.57 7.80 25.77
CA ASP A 60 15.44 8.35 24.74
C ASP A 60 15.06 7.83 23.34
N SER A 61 15.73 8.36 22.31
CA SER A 61 15.47 7.99 20.91
C SER A 61 15.74 6.49 20.65
N ALA A 62 16.76 5.92 21.29
CA ALA A 62 17.12 4.51 21.12
C ALA A 62 16.07 3.57 21.74
N ALA A 63 15.57 3.89 22.94
CA ALA A 63 14.49 3.18 23.60
C ALA A 63 13.18 3.32 22.82
N TYR A 64 12.87 4.50 22.27
CA TYR A 64 11.69 4.74 21.44
C TYR A 64 11.62 3.81 20.23
N HIS A 65 12.70 3.72 19.43
CA HIS A 65 12.72 2.86 18.25
C HIS A 65 12.66 1.36 18.61
N ARG A 66 13.32 0.96 19.69
CA ARG A 66 13.29 -0.42 20.20
C ARG A 66 11.90 -0.84 20.66
N LEU A 67 11.23 0.00 21.45
CA LEU A 67 9.89 -0.26 21.97
C LEU A 67 8.85 -0.29 20.84
N LEU A 68 9.00 0.56 19.83
CA LEU A 68 8.14 0.52 18.63
C LEU A 68 8.29 -0.81 17.87
N GLU A 69 9.51 -1.32 17.73
CA GLU A 69 9.75 -2.60 17.07
C GLU A 69 9.17 -3.77 17.88
N MET A 70 9.32 -3.78 19.21
CA MET A 70 8.72 -4.80 20.07
C MET A 70 7.18 -4.74 20.04
N ALA A 71 6.60 -3.53 20.04
CA ALA A 71 5.16 -3.35 19.92
C ALA A 71 4.61 -3.86 18.59
N ARG A 72 5.33 -3.66 17.47
CA ARG A 72 4.97 -4.19 16.15
C ARG A 72 4.99 -5.72 16.09
N ARG A 73 5.88 -6.34 16.86
CA ARG A 73 6.00 -7.81 16.96
C ARG A 73 5.02 -8.43 17.97
N GLY A 74 4.29 -7.60 18.72
CA GLY A 74 3.39 -8.06 19.78
C GLY A 74 4.12 -8.58 21.03
N GLU A 75 5.40 -8.25 21.16
CA GLU A 75 6.29 -8.70 22.24
C GLU A 75 6.31 -7.73 23.43
N LEU A 76 5.51 -6.66 23.37
CA LEU A 76 5.45 -5.61 24.38
C LEU A 76 4.06 -5.55 25.00
N SER A 77 3.98 -5.68 26.32
CA SER A 77 2.75 -5.58 27.10
C SER A 77 2.64 -4.24 27.84
N TRP A 78 1.43 -3.96 28.34
CA TRP A 78 1.17 -2.80 29.19
C TRP A 78 1.86 -2.86 30.55
N ASP A 79 2.15 -4.06 31.02
CA ASP A 79 2.85 -4.26 32.29
C ASP A 79 4.34 -3.92 32.13
N ASP A 80 4.93 -4.26 30.97
CA ASP A 80 6.31 -3.89 30.63
C ASP A 80 6.49 -2.37 30.52
N LEU A 81 5.54 -1.67 29.87
CA LEU A 81 5.55 -0.21 29.78
C LEU A 81 5.39 0.46 31.16
N ARG A 82 4.53 -0.11 32.03
CA ARG A 82 4.36 0.40 33.39
C ARG A 82 5.60 0.17 34.24
N GLU A 83 6.26 -0.97 34.12
CA GLU A 83 7.52 -1.25 34.79
C GLU A 83 8.63 -0.29 34.33
N LEU A 84 8.70 0.01 33.02
CA LEU A 84 9.60 1.00 32.45
C LEU A 84 9.34 2.41 32.98
N SER A 85 8.06 2.83 33.05
CA SER A 85 7.69 4.16 33.58
C SER A 85 7.91 4.29 35.10
N ALA A 86 7.66 3.21 35.85
CA ALA A 86 7.80 3.18 37.31
C ALA A 86 9.27 3.11 37.75
N ARG A 87 10.15 2.64 36.87
CA ARG A 87 11.59 2.58 37.16
C ARG A 87 12.27 3.93 37.20
N GLY A 88 11.71 5.00 36.62
CA GLY A 88 12.11 6.40 36.82
C GLY A 88 13.58 6.78 36.51
N ASP A 89 14.42 5.80 36.23
CA ASP A 89 15.86 5.87 36.03
C ASP A 89 16.19 4.87 34.90
N VAL A 90 16.11 5.37 33.65
CA VAL A 90 16.83 4.75 32.51
C VAL A 90 17.80 5.79 31.93
N ALA A 91 18.24 6.74 32.75
CA ALA A 91 19.33 7.65 32.38
C ALA A 91 20.72 7.09 32.71
N THR A 92 20.84 5.97 33.45
CA THR A 92 22.14 5.39 33.75
C THR A 92 22.08 3.87 33.89
N GLU A 93 23.00 3.19 33.18
CA GLU A 93 23.42 1.80 33.41
C GLU A 93 22.47 0.68 32.98
N GLN A 94 22.17 0.61 31.68
CA GLN A 94 22.23 -0.67 30.98
C GLN A 94 23.13 -0.54 29.75
N THR A 95 24.24 -1.27 29.81
CA THR A 95 25.22 -1.52 28.75
C THR A 95 24.57 -2.24 27.57
N VAL A 96 23.80 -1.50 26.77
CA VAL A 96 23.79 -1.72 25.32
C VAL A 96 25.01 -0.95 24.82
N PRO A 97 25.92 -1.53 24.01
CA PRO A 97 26.95 -0.72 23.39
C PRO A 97 26.23 0.44 22.72
N ALA A 98 26.53 1.66 23.13
CA ALA A 98 26.17 2.80 22.34
C ALA A 98 26.78 2.50 20.99
N ASP A 99 25.95 2.17 19.98
CA ASP A 99 26.44 2.01 18.61
C ASP A 99 27.35 3.20 18.40
N SER A 100 28.62 2.89 18.16
CA SER A 100 29.62 3.93 18.02
C SER A 100 29.11 4.89 16.93
N PRO A 101 29.44 6.19 16.97
CA PRO A 101 29.09 7.11 15.89
C PRO A 101 29.36 6.51 14.50
N ALA A 102 30.43 5.70 14.39
CA ALA A 102 30.79 4.93 13.21
C ALA A 102 29.78 3.84 12.78
N GLU A 103 29.15 3.11 13.71
CA GLU A 103 28.13 2.08 13.39
C GLU A 103 26.80 2.71 12.94
N ARG A 104 26.37 3.81 13.59
CA ARG A 104 25.17 4.56 13.18
C ARG A 104 25.34 5.17 11.79
N ASP A 105 26.51 5.72 11.50
CA ASP A 105 26.82 6.27 10.17
C ASP A 105 26.79 5.18 9.09
N GLN A 106 27.30 3.97 9.39
CA GLN A 106 27.23 2.85 8.46
C GLN A 106 25.79 2.40 8.17
N ASP A 107 24.91 2.43 9.16
CA ASP A 107 23.48 2.10 8.99
C ASP A 107 22.75 3.12 8.12
N ILE A 108 23.03 4.42 8.32
CA ILE A 108 22.49 5.49 7.50
C ILE A 108 22.96 5.32 6.05
N VAL A 109 24.25 5.09 5.82
CA VAL A 109 24.82 4.87 4.48
C VAL A 109 24.21 3.62 3.81
N ARG A 110 24.08 2.50 4.54
CA ARG A 110 23.43 1.29 4.02
C ARG A 110 21.97 1.56 3.62
N SER A 111 21.25 2.32 4.43
CA SER A 111 19.85 2.67 4.17
C SER A 111 19.71 3.60 2.97
N LEU A 112 20.57 4.61 2.84
CA LEU A 112 20.63 5.49 1.67
C LEU A 112 20.93 4.71 0.38
N ASN A 113 21.89 3.79 0.42
CA ASN A 113 22.22 2.95 -0.74
C ASN A 113 21.03 2.07 -1.18
N LYS A 114 20.25 1.55 -0.23
CA LYS A 114 19.00 0.84 -0.54
C LYS A 114 17.97 1.75 -1.20
N LEU A 115 17.80 2.98 -0.70
CA LEU A 115 16.88 3.95 -1.31
C LEU A 115 17.30 4.31 -2.75
N TYR A 116 18.61 4.48 -3.01
CA TYR A 116 19.09 4.71 -4.39
C TYR A 116 18.78 3.53 -5.31
N ALA A 117 18.97 2.30 -4.85
CA ALA A 117 18.61 1.10 -5.63
C ALA A 117 17.10 1.03 -5.90
N HIS A 118 16.26 1.34 -4.90
CA HIS A 118 14.81 1.40 -5.07
C HIS A 118 14.39 2.51 -6.04
N ARG A 119 15.02 3.68 -5.99
CA ARG A 119 14.77 4.77 -6.95
C ARG A 119 15.06 4.36 -8.38
N ALA A 120 16.22 3.75 -8.62
CA ALA A 120 16.59 3.25 -9.94
C ALA A 120 15.57 2.19 -10.44
N SER A 121 15.12 1.31 -9.55
CA SER A 121 14.09 0.31 -9.88
C SER A 121 12.72 0.93 -10.20
N LEU A 122 12.31 2.00 -9.50
CA LEU A 122 11.07 2.71 -9.80
C LEU A 122 11.15 3.41 -11.15
N GLU A 123 12.26 4.10 -11.42
CA GLU A 123 12.49 4.79 -12.71
C GLU A 123 12.49 3.81 -13.89
N GLN A 124 13.13 2.64 -13.72
CA GLN A 124 13.08 1.58 -14.70
C GLN A 124 11.65 1.08 -14.91
N SER A 125 10.92 0.78 -13.83
CA SER A 125 9.54 0.27 -13.90
C SER A 125 8.60 1.28 -14.58
N ARG A 126 8.82 2.58 -14.31
CA ARG A 126 8.10 3.68 -14.95
C ARG A 126 8.35 3.72 -16.44
N THR A 127 9.61 3.69 -16.85
CA THR A 127 10.00 3.71 -18.27
C THR A 127 9.39 2.52 -19.01
N GLU A 128 9.51 1.31 -18.48
CA GLU A 128 8.92 0.10 -19.06
C GLU A 128 7.39 0.21 -19.17
N THR A 129 6.74 0.78 -18.14
CA THR A 129 5.28 0.97 -18.14
C THR A 129 4.84 2.01 -19.17
N GLU A 130 5.57 3.12 -19.30
CA GLU A 130 5.32 4.18 -20.29
C GLU A 130 5.48 3.64 -21.73
N GLU A 131 6.50 2.81 -21.98
CA GLU A 131 6.71 2.14 -23.28
C GLU A 131 5.55 1.20 -23.64
N ILE A 132 5.13 0.37 -22.69
CA ILE A 132 3.99 -0.55 -22.88
C ILE A 132 2.72 0.25 -23.13
N LEU A 133 2.49 1.33 -22.37
CA LEU A 133 1.33 2.20 -22.52
C LEU A 133 1.28 2.80 -23.93
N ALA A 134 2.38 3.37 -24.40
CA ALA A 134 2.48 3.95 -25.74
C ALA A 134 2.18 2.92 -26.83
N LYS A 135 2.66 1.69 -26.68
CA LYS A 135 2.37 0.58 -27.60
C LYS A 135 0.88 0.22 -27.61
N LEU A 136 0.25 0.08 -26.45
CA LEU A 136 -1.17 -0.25 -26.35
C LEU A 136 -2.06 0.85 -26.92
N GLU A 137 -1.69 2.12 -26.70
CA GLU A 137 -2.40 3.27 -27.29
C GLU A 137 -2.32 3.27 -28.82
N ALA A 138 -1.13 2.99 -29.38
CA ALA A 138 -0.94 2.86 -30.83
C ALA A 138 -1.74 1.69 -31.41
N ASP A 139 -1.77 0.54 -30.72
CA ASP A 139 -2.53 -0.63 -31.13
C ASP A 139 -4.05 -0.37 -31.08
N ALA A 140 -4.53 0.29 -30.03
CA ALA A 140 -5.93 0.69 -29.91
C ALA A 140 -6.32 1.65 -31.06
N GLU A 141 -5.47 2.63 -31.38
CA GLU A 141 -5.73 3.57 -32.46
C GLU A 141 -5.73 2.89 -33.83
N ARG A 142 -4.83 1.93 -34.07
CA ARG A 142 -4.84 1.11 -35.29
C ARG A 142 -6.16 0.34 -35.43
N LEU A 143 -6.66 -0.25 -34.34
CA LEU A 143 -7.93 -0.98 -34.35
C LEU A 143 -9.14 -0.06 -34.56
N ARG A 144 -9.13 1.17 -34.01
CA ARG A 144 -10.18 2.17 -34.30
C ARG A 144 -10.22 2.52 -35.79
N LYS A 145 -9.05 2.73 -36.42
CA LYS A 145 -8.96 2.97 -37.87
C LYS A 145 -9.44 1.78 -38.70
N GLN A 146 -9.15 0.56 -38.25
CA GLN A 146 -9.67 -0.66 -38.88
C GLN A 146 -11.21 -0.73 -38.77
N ALA A 147 -11.76 -0.46 -37.59
CA ALA A 147 -13.21 -0.44 -37.35
C ALA A 147 -13.93 0.59 -38.24
N GLU A 148 -13.37 1.80 -38.38
CA GLU A 148 -13.90 2.84 -39.27
C GLU A 148 -13.79 2.47 -40.75
N THR A 149 -12.69 1.84 -41.16
CA THR A 149 -12.54 1.36 -42.53
C THR A 149 -13.57 0.27 -42.84
N ALA A 150 -13.78 -0.66 -41.93
CA ALA A 150 -14.78 -1.71 -42.06
C ALA A 150 -16.21 -1.12 -42.12
N ARG A 151 -16.51 -0.09 -41.31
CA ARG A 151 -17.77 0.66 -41.36
C ARG A 151 -18.02 1.24 -42.76
N LYS A 152 -17.05 1.99 -43.30
CA LYS A 152 -17.17 2.61 -44.62
C LYS A 152 -17.36 1.58 -45.74
N LYS A 153 -16.67 0.44 -45.66
CA LYS A 153 -16.84 -0.66 -46.62
C LYS A 153 -18.23 -1.28 -46.53
N ALA A 154 -18.75 -1.49 -45.31
CA ALA A 154 -20.12 -1.98 -45.12
C ALA A 154 -21.16 -1.03 -45.71
N GLU A 155 -21.04 0.28 -45.42
CA GLU A 155 -21.93 1.32 -45.97
C GLU A 155 -21.91 1.35 -47.50
N ALA A 156 -20.74 1.19 -48.13
CA ALA A 156 -20.59 1.23 -49.58
C ALA A 156 -21.23 0.04 -50.32
N VAL A 157 -21.37 -1.12 -49.66
CA VAL A 157 -21.89 -2.35 -50.29
C VAL A 157 -23.30 -2.72 -49.81
N ALA A 158 -23.84 -2.06 -48.77
CA ALA A 158 -25.09 -2.40 -48.10
C ALA A 158 -26.31 -2.54 -49.03
N GLU A 159 -26.41 -1.72 -50.08
CA GLU A 159 -27.54 -1.76 -51.02
C GLU A 159 -27.41 -2.85 -52.09
N ARG A 160 -26.19 -3.36 -52.33
CA ARG A 160 -25.88 -4.26 -53.45
C ARG A 160 -25.53 -5.67 -53.01
N ASP A 161 -24.93 -5.81 -51.83
CA ASP A 161 -24.44 -7.06 -51.28
C ASP A 161 -24.51 -7.01 -49.73
N GLU A 162 -25.65 -7.47 -49.22
CA GLU A 162 -25.93 -7.50 -47.78
C GLU A 162 -25.01 -8.47 -47.04
N GLU A 163 -24.62 -9.60 -47.66
CA GLU A 163 -23.76 -10.60 -47.04
C GLU A 163 -22.36 -10.02 -46.79
N SER A 164 -21.79 -9.36 -47.80
CA SER A 164 -20.52 -8.63 -47.65
C SER A 164 -20.61 -7.50 -46.63
N ALA A 165 -21.73 -6.76 -46.59
CA ALA A 165 -21.94 -5.71 -45.59
C ALA A 165 -21.93 -6.27 -44.16
N ARG A 166 -22.62 -7.40 -43.93
CA ARG A 166 -22.63 -8.10 -42.64
C ARG A 166 -21.24 -8.60 -42.25
N ALA A 167 -20.45 -9.11 -43.19
CA ALA A 167 -19.08 -9.54 -42.94
C ALA A 167 -18.18 -8.37 -42.49
N TYR A 168 -18.28 -7.20 -43.13
CA TYR A 168 -17.55 -6.01 -42.69
C TYR A 168 -18.01 -5.51 -41.31
N LEU A 169 -19.31 -5.58 -41.00
CA LEU A 169 -19.81 -5.23 -39.67
C LEU A 169 -19.31 -6.18 -38.57
N ALA A 170 -19.13 -7.47 -38.88
CA ALA A 170 -18.53 -8.43 -37.96
C ALA A 170 -17.06 -8.07 -37.66
N VAL A 171 -16.27 -7.72 -38.70
CA VAL A 171 -14.88 -7.24 -38.53
C VAL A 171 -14.84 -5.97 -37.66
N ARG A 172 -15.79 -5.04 -37.87
CA ARG A 172 -15.90 -3.83 -37.05
C ARG A 172 -16.18 -4.17 -35.59
N GLN A 173 -17.12 -5.08 -35.32
CA GLN A 173 -17.47 -5.47 -33.95
C GLN A 173 -16.29 -6.13 -33.22
N ASP A 174 -15.58 -7.04 -33.88
CA ASP A 174 -14.37 -7.67 -33.30
C ASP A 174 -13.28 -6.63 -33.00
N ALA A 175 -13.02 -5.70 -33.93
CA ALA A 175 -12.05 -4.61 -33.71
C ALA A 175 -12.45 -3.73 -32.50
N LEU A 176 -13.72 -3.37 -32.37
CA LEU A 176 -14.22 -2.56 -31.24
C LEU A 176 -14.16 -3.31 -29.90
N ALA A 177 -14.45 -4.61 -29.88
CA ALA A 177 -14.33 -5.42 -28.68
C ALA A 177 -12.88 -5.47 -28.17
N ARG A 178 -11.92 -5.61 -29.10
CA ARG A 178 -10.49 -5.55 -28.76
C ARG A 178 -10.06 -4.16 -28.29
N VAL A 179 -10.56 -3.08 -28.89
CA VAL A 179 -10.31 -1.71 -28.42
C VAL A 179 -10.76 -1.54 -26.97
N ALA A 180 -11.97 -1.98 -26.63
CA ALA A 180 -12.49 -1.86 -25.26
C ALA A 180 -11.61 -2.60 -24.24
N ALA A 181 -11.11 -3.79 -24.59
CA ALA A 181 -10.18 -4.54 -23.74
C ALA A 181 -8.84 -3.82 -23.56
N LEU A 182 -8.29 -3.23 -24.63
CA LEU A 182 -7.06 -2.44 -24.57
C LEU A 182 -7.25 -1.16 -23.75
N GLU A 183 -8.36 -0.45 -23.90
CA GLU A 183 -8.67 0.76 -23.13
C GLU A 183 -8.75 0.48 -21.63
N ALA A 184 -9.37 -0.63 -21.22
CA ALA A 184 -9.38 -1.05 -19.82
C ALA A 184 -7.95 -1.28 -19.28
N ARG A 185 -7.08 -1.89 -20.09
CA ARG A 185 -5.67 -2.11 -19.71
C ARG A 185 -4.88 -0.81 -19.65
N ILE A 186 -5.09 0.10 -20.59
CA ILE A 186 -4.49 1.45 -20.63
C ILE A 186 -4.86 2.22 -19.35
N VAL A 187 -6.12 2.18 -18.93
CA VAL A 187 -6.56 2.83 -17.69
C VAL A 187 -5.84 2.25 -16.47
N ALA A 188 -5.74 0.92 -16.38
CA ALA A 188 -5.03 0.28 -15.28
C ALA A 188 -3.54 0.69 -15.23
N LEU A 189 -2.84 0.68 -16.38
CA LEU A 189 -1.44 1.09 -16.43
C LEU A 189 -1.23 2.57 -16.09
N ARG A 190 -2.17 3.45 -16.44
CA ARG A 190 -2.12 4.85 -16.02
C ARG A 190 -2.30 5.02 -14.51
N GLN A 191 -3.10 4.17 -13.87
CA GLN A 191 -3.21 4.13 -12.42
C GLN A 191 -1.91 3.62 -11.78
N ASP A 192 -1.29 2.60 -12.37
CA ASP A 192 0.01 2.10 -11.91
C ASP A 192 1.10 3.18 -12.01
N LEU A 193 1.13 3.97 -13.09
CA LEU A 193 2.05 5.11 -13.22
C LEU A 193 1.82 6.19 -12.17
N ALA A 194 0.56 6.50 -11.84
CA ALA A 194 0.25 7.45 -10.77
C ALA A 194 0.78 6.94 -9.43
N ARG A 195 0.58 5.64 -9.14
CA ARG A 195 1.11 5.01 -7.92
C ARG A 195 2.64 5.00 -7.88
N LEU A 196 3.31 4.79 -9.01
CA LEU A 196 4.77 4.90 -9.10
C LEU A 196 5.24 6.31 -8.75
N ALA A 197 4.57 7.35 -9.25
CA ALA A 197 4.89 8.74 -8.93
C ALA A 197 4.70 9.07 -7.43
N ASP A 198 3.67 8.52 -6.80
CA ASP A 198 3.47 8.65 -5.35
C ASP A 198 4.63 8.00 -4.57
N LEU A 199 5.03 6.78 -4.97
CA LEU A 199 6.16 6.07 -4.35
C LEU A 199 7.50 6.81 -4.55
N GLU A 200 7.73 7.40 -5.73
CA GLU A 200 8.90 8.25 -5.99
C GLU A 200 8.95 9.45 -5.03
N THR A 201 7.79 10.06 -4.75
CA THR A 201 7.66 11.19 -3.83
C THR A 201 7.94 10.77 -2.38
N GLU A 202 7.37 9.65 -1.94
CA GLU A 202 7.62 9.08 -0.61
C GLU A 202 9.10 8.72 -0.41
N LEU A 203 9.72 8.12 -1.44
CA LEU A 203 11.13 7.75 -1.40
C LEU A 203 12.03 8.99 -1.32
N ALA A 204 11.72 10.03 -2.09
CA ALA A 204 12.45 11.30 -2.02
C ALA A 204 12.36 11.96 -0.63
N ALA A 205 11.19 11.89 0.02
CA ALA A 205 11.04 12.36 1.39
C ALA A 205 11.90 11.55 2.37
N LYS A 206 11.91 10.22 2.25
CA LYS A 206 12.76 9.34 3.08
C LYS A 206 14.25 9.57 2.87
N GLU A 207 14.65 9.84 1.62
CA GLU A 207 16.03 10.19 1.29
C GLU A 207 16.44 11.51 1.98
N ALA A 208 15.57 12.52 1.97
CA ALA A 208 15.82 13.80 2.63
C ALA A 208 15.90 13.64 4.17
N GLU A 209 15.00 12.85 4.77
CA GLU A 209 15.03 12.53 6.21
C GLU A 209 16.35 11.87 6.61
N LEU A 210 16.81 10.84 5.87
CA LEU A 210 18.06 10.14 6.18
C LEU A 210 19.29 11.04 5.99
N LYS A 211 19.31 11.91 4.97
CA LYS A 211 20.39 12.89 4.79
C LYS A 211 20.45 13.91 5.93
N ALA A 212 19.29 14.33 6.45
CA ALA A 212 19.24 15.20 7.62
C ALA A 212 19.82 14.50 8.85
N LEU A 213 19.48 13.22 9.07
CA LEU A 213 20.06 12.41 10.15
C LEU A 213 21.58 12.23 9.99
N GLU A 214 22.06 11.97 8.77
CA GLU A 214 23.49 11.89 8.47
C GLU A 214 24.22 13.20 8.83
N SER A 215 23.63 14.34 8.47
CA SER A 215 24.19 15.66 8.78
C SER A 215 24.22 15.92 10.29
N GLN A 216 23.18 15.52 11.02
CA GLN A 216 23.12 15.66 12.48
C GLN A 216 24.19 14.79 13.16
N SER A 217 24.38 13.56 12.70
CA SER A 217 25.43 12.65 13.20
C SER A 217 26.83 13.26 13.01
N LYS A 218 27.13 13.76 11.81
CA LYS A 218 28.41 14.43 11.51
C LYS A 218 28.65 15.65 12.39
N LEU A 219 27.61 16.45 12.64
CA LEU A 219 27.70 17.63 13.51
C LEU A 219 27.98 17.23 14.96
N ALA A 220 27.29 16.20 15.48
CA ALA A 220 27.54 15.69 16.83
C ALA A 220 28.96 15.13 16.99
N ALA A 221 29.48 14.41 15.98
CA ALA A 221 30.85 13.92 15.97
C ALA A 221 31.88 15.07 15.97
N LEU A 222 31.62 16.13 15.20
CA LEU A 222 32.47 17.33 15.17
C LEU A 222 32.44 18.06 16.52
N GLU A 223 31.27 18.23 17.13
CA GLU A 223 31.14 18.85 18.45
C GLU A 223 31.89 18.05 19.52
N ALA A 224 31.81 16.73 19.48
CA ALA A 224 32.54 15.86 20.41
C ALA A 224 34.06 16.03 20.25
N SER A 225 34.56 16.04 19.00
CA SER A 225 35.98 16.29 18.71
C SER A 225 36.44 17.66 19.22
N ILE A 226 35.67 18.72 18.98
CA ILE A 226 36.00 20.07 19.46
C ILE A 226 36.05 20.13 20.99
N ARG A 227 35.11 19.46 21.69
CA ARG A 227 35.13 19.39 23.16
C ARG A 227 36.34 18.64 23.69
N GLU A 228 36.73 17.54 23.05
CA GLU A 228 37.92 16.77 23.43
C GLU A 228 39.20 17.62 23.28
N ASP A 229 39.34 18.35 22.16
CA ASP A 229 40.46 19.27 21.92
C ASP A 229 40.51 20.40 22.97
N LEU A 230 39.37 20.91 23.42
CA LEU A 230 39.26 21.96 24.44
C LEU A 230 39.55 21.48 25.87
N ILE A 231 39.47 20.17 26.13
CA ILE A 231 39.77 19.59 27.46
C ILE A 231 41.24 19.21 27.59
N ILE A 232 41.91 18.90 26.47
CA ILE A 232 43.31 18.44 26.43
C ILE A 232 44.30 19.61 26.21
N GLY A 233 43.85 20.74 25.66
CA GLY A 233 44.64 21.98 25.50
C GLY A 233 44.62 22.90 26.72
#